data_AF-A0A3P6QGT3-F1
#
_entry.id   AF-A0A3P6QGT3-F1
#
_cell.length_a   1.000
_cell.length_b   1.000
_cell.length_c   1.000
_cell.angle_alpha   90.00
_cell.angle_beta   90.00
_cell.angle_gamma   90.00
#
_symmetry.space_group_name_H-M   'P 1'
#
loop_
_entity.id
_entity.type
_entity.pdbx_description
1 polymer ?
#
loop_
_entity_poly.entity_id
_entity_poly.type
_entity_poly.pdbx_seq_one_letter_code
_entity_poly.pdbx_strand_id
1 'polypeptide(L)'
;MHLVTTLDRYPLVSDSRPLLIKNTLLTGKRCHNDRVLCKAISGVLQSQGQCVIIGSDNLYVTRLLHTLAAFVPEQLRWSCPRMYRHKFNPYLRLQVVRRYELPYLLQCGALATWPICVVDVDRSTVCMSAPYSRHRILKRRADAQRVSAILEGPVTLYVFLRTPPVVFWIVFVCTFFVPLISLTIQESARMGFINQLLLYIENMARALIIYVQHSRFGPLPTEKSSATKSSRFSLSECRKALDLQSDAFFHAVLARADLIAPDIAEFIYSSG
;
A
#
# COMPACT_ATOMS: atom_id res chain seq x y z
N MET A 1 7.42 -1.81 -26.32
CA MET A 1 7.73 -2.95 -25.42
C MET A 1 6.58 -3.08 -24.43
N HIS A 2 6.01 -4.27 -24.24
CA HIS A 2 4.90 -4.47 -23.31
C HIS A 2 5.37 -4.43 -21.86
N LEU A 3 4.56 -3.86 -20.96
CA LEU A 3 4.88 -3.73 -19.53
C LEU A 3 5.21 -5.10 -18.89
N VAL A 4 4.44 -6.13 -19.22
CA VAL A 4 4.65 -7.51 -18.72
C VAL A 4 6.01 -8.05 -19.13
N THR A 5 6.36 -7.96 -20.43
CA THR A 5 7.68 -8.39 -20.93
C THR A 5 8.85 -7.66 -20.27
N THR A 6 8.59 -6.47 -19.74
CA THR A 6 9.60 -5.65 -19.07
C THR A 6 9.77 -6.07 -17.60
N LEU A 7 8.67 -6.37 -16.92
CA LEU A 7 8.69 -6.92 -15.56
C LEU A 7 9.33 -8.30 -15.51
N ASP A 8 9.07 -9.16 -16.50
CA ASP A 8 9.69 -10.48 -16.61
C ASP A 8 11.20 -10.41 -16.83
N ARG A 9 11.67 -9.43 -17.62
CA ARG A 9 13.10 -9.25 -17.90
C ARG A 9 13.87 -8.59 -16.77
N TYR A 10 13.21 -7.72 -16.01
CA TYR A 10 13.85 -6.90 -14.98
C TYR A 10 13.12 -6.93 -13.63
N PRO A 11 12.87 -8.13 -13.05
CA PRO A 11 12.26 -8.20 -11.73
C PRO A 11 13.25 -7.68 -10.69
N LEU A 12 12.73 -6.98 -9.67
CA LEU A 12 13.51 -6.60 -8.49
C LEU A 12 13.86 -7.83 -7.65
N VAL A 13 12.91 -8.75 -7.50
CA VAL A 13 13.03 -10.01 -6.73
C VAL A 13 12.51 -11.15 -7.61
N SER A 14 13.28 -12.23 -7.69
CA SER A 14 12.93 -13.48 -8.41
C SER A 14 13.65 -14.66 -7.76
N ASP A 15 13.34 -15.90 -8.14
CA ASP A 15 14.08 -17.08 -7.63
C ASP A 15 15.57 -16.99 -7.94
N SER A 16 15.93 -16.43 -9.11
CA SER A 16 17.32 -16.18 -9.50
C SER A 16 17.98 -15.01 -8.76
N ARG A 17 17.18 -14.15 -8.12
CA ARG A 17 17.59 -12.92 -7.42
C ARG A 17 16.74 -12.74 -6.16
N PRO A 18 16.96 -13.58 -5.14
CA PRO A 18 16.18 -13.49 -3.91
C PRO A 18 16.43 -12.17 -3.19
N LEU A 19 15.47 -11.77 -2.36
CA LEU A 19 15.59 -10.57 -1.55
C LEU A 19 16.56 -10.83 -0.40
N LEU A 20 17.75 -10.22 -0.47
CA LEU A 20 18.79 -10.42 0.54
C LEU A 20 18.76 -9.34 1.61
N ILE A 21 18.61 -9.71 2.88
CA ILE A 21 18.59 -8.76 4.02
C ILE A 21 19.83 -7.87 4.04
N LYS A 22 21.00 -8.39 3.66
CA LYS A 22 22.25 -7.60 3.60
C LYS A 22 22.16 -6.38 2.68
N ASN A 23 21.29 -6.41 1.67
CA ASN A 23 21.06 -5.32 0.72
C ASN A 23 19.99 -4.32 1.21
N THR A 24 19.43 -4.52 2.40
CA THR A 24 18.40 -3.64 2.97
C THR A 24 19.00 -2.67 3.99
N LEU A 25 18.20 -1.70 4.45
CA LEU A 25 18.50 -0.82 5.59
C LEU A 25 18.30 -1.53 6.94
N LEU A 26 17.73 -2.73 6.93
CA LEU A 26 17.42 -3.50 8.15
C LEU A 26 18.66 -4.05 8.85
N THR A 27 19.84 -4.03 8.21
CA THR A 27 21.11 -4.37 8.84
C THR A 27 21.72 -3.23 9.67
N GLY A 28 21.22 -2.01 9.51
CA GLY A 28 21.76 -0.83 10.19
C GLY A 28 21.42 -0.82 11.68
N LYS A 29 22.41 -0.52 12.53
CA LYS A 29 22.25 -0.42 14.01
C LYS A 29 21.24 0.66 14.47
N ARG A 30 20.83 1.57 13.58
CA ARG A 30 19.95 2.71 13.88
C ARG A 30 18.61 2.69 13.11
N CYS A 31 18.22 1.56 12.52
CA CYS A 31 16.98 1.48 11.71
C CYS A 31 15.72 1.89 12.50
N HIS A 32 15.64 1.59 13.80
CA HIS A 32 14.54 1.99 14.68
C HIS A 32 14.35 3.50 14.84
N ASN A 33 15.42 4.29 14.69
CA ASN A 33 15.40 5.74 14.81
C ASN A 33 15.21 6.45 13.46
N ASP A 34 15.23 5.69 12.36
CA ASP A 34 15.00 6.25 11.03
C ASP A 34 13.50 6.49 10.83
N ARG A 35 13.13 7.73 11.12
CA ARG A 35 11.78 8.28 10.97
C ARG A 35 11.23 8.12 9.55
N VAL A 36 12.08 8.30 8.54
CA VAL A 36 11.67 8.17 7.13
C VAL A 36 11.43 6.71 6.78
N LEU A 37 12.28 5.81 7.27
CA LEU A 37 12.12 4.37 7.09
C LEU A 37 10.80 3.85 7.68
N CYS A 38 10.50 4.19 8.93
CA CYS A 38 9.26 3.76 9.60
C CYS A 38 8.01 4.29 8.87
N LYS A 39 8.05 5.54 8.42
CA LYS A 39 6.99 6.13 7.57
C LYS A 39 6.85 5.38 6.26
N ALA A 40 7.95 5.10 5.57
CA ALA A 40 7.94 4.45 4.26
C ALA A 40 7.36 3.03 4.36
N ILE A 41 7.74 2.28 5.41
CA ILE A 41 7.21 0.94 5.68
C ILE A 41 5.72 1.00 6.03
N SER A 42 5.33 1.92 6.90
CA SER A 42 3.92 2.17 7.20
C SER A 42 3.11 2.51 5.94
N GLY A 43 3.69 3.33 5.05
CA GLY A 43 3.07 3.72 3.79
C GLY A 43 2.92 2.54 2.83
N VAL A 44 3.91 1.66 2.71
CA VAL A 44 3.82 0.42 1.91
C VAL A 44 2.68 -0.48 2.40
N LEU A 45 2.57 -0.67 3.72
CA LEU A 45 1.51 -1.49 4.32
C LEU A 45 0.12 -0.90 4.08
N GLN A 46 -0.03 0.42 4.22
CA GLN A 46 -1.30 1.13 3.98
C GLN A 46 -1.69 1.23 2.49
N SER A 47 -0.71 1.15 1.58
CA SER A 47 -0.89 1.36 0.15
C SER A 47 -1.00 0.07 -0.68
N GLN A 48 -1.09 -1.11 -0.03
CA GLN A 48 -0.92 -2.41 -0.71
C GLN A 48 0.38 -2.48 -1.55
N GLY A 49 1.42 -1.78 -1.13
CA GLY A 49 2.67 -1.64 -1.89
C GLY A 49 2.64 -0.66 -3.06
N GLN A 50 1.55 0.08 -3.32
CA GLN A 50 1.53 1.20 -4.28
C GLN A 50 2.42 2.32 -3.74
N CYS A 51 3.73 2.22 -3.97
CA CYS A 51 4.72 3.08 -3.36
C CYS A 51 5.74 3.55 -4.39
N VAL A 52 5.97 4.86 -4.43
CA VAL A 52 6.92 5.48 -5.33
C VAL A 52 8.04 6.13 -4.53
N ILE A 53 9.27 5.71 -4.81
CA ILE A 53 10.47 6.33 -4.23
C ILE A 53 11.05 7.34 -5.22
N ILE A 54 11.38 8.52 -4.72
CA ILE A 54 12.08 9.58 -5.42
C ILE A 54 13.32 9.93 -4.61
N GLY A 55 14.47 9.97 -5.26
CA GLY A 55 15.72 10.36 -4.61
C GLY A 55 16.87 10.46 -5.61
N SER A 56 17.94 11.10 -5.17
CA SER A 56 19.19 11.28 -5.91
C SER A 56 20.31 10.34 -5.43
N ASP A 57 20.29 9.93 -4.15
CA ASP A 57 21.24 8.95 -3.61
C ASP A 57 20.86 7.54 -4.06
N ASN A 58 21.46 7.09 -5.17
CA ASN A 58 21.23 5.77 -5.75
C ASN A 58 21.50 4.64 -4.76
N LEU A 59 22.49 4.77 -3.88
CA LEU A 59 22.86 3.70 -2.95
C LEU A 59 21.80 3.57 -1.86
N TYR A 60 21.42 4.68 -1.23
CA TYR A 60 20.37 4.68 -0.22
C TYR A 60 19.01 4.27 -0.82
N VAL A 61 18.64 4.82 -1.98
CA VAL A 61 17.38 4.49 -2.67
C VAL A 61 17.32 3.00 -3.04
N THR A 62 18.43 2.41 -3.51
CA THR A 62 18.48 0.97 -3.80
C THR A 62 18.27 0.15 -2.53
N ARG A 63 18.93 0.51 -1.42
CA ARG A 63 18.75 -0.20 -0.14
C ARG A 63 17.33 -0.02 0.41
N LEU A 64 16.77 1.17 0.29
CA LEU A 64 15.39 1.46 0.69
C LEU A 64 14.40 0.65 -0.16
N LEU A 65 14.57 0.60 -1.47
CA LEU A 65 13.76 -0.20 -2.39
C LEU A 65 13.74 -1.67 -1.98
N HIS A 66 14.92 -2.27 -1.75
CA HIS A 66 15.01 -3.65 -1.25
C HIS A 66 14.40 -3.80 0.15
N THR A 67 14.52 -2.80 1.02
CA THR A 67 13.89 -2.84 2.34
C THR A 67 12.38 -2.87 2.23
N LEU A 68 11.79 -1.98 1.44
CA LEU A 68 10.35 -1.89 1.26
C LEU A 68 9.78 -3.13 0.57
N ALA A 69 10.53 -3.74 -0.36
CA ALA A 69 10.13 -4.98 -1.01
C ALA A 69 9.95 -6.16 -0.03
N ALA A 70 10.63 -6.15 1.12
CA ALA A 70 10.45 -7.16 2.17
C ALA A 70 9.04 -7.11 2.79
N PHE A 71 8.41 -5.92 2.81
CA PHE A 71 7.07 -5.69 3.36
C PHE A 71 5.96 -5.76 2.30
N VAL A 72 6.31 -5.99 1.04
CA VAL A 72 5.35 -6.31 -0.03
C VAL A 72 5.10 -7.82 -0.01
N PRO A 73 3.84 -8.29 -0.04
CA PRO A 73 3.51 -9.71 -0.13
C PRO A 73 4.23 -10.36 -1.30
N GLU A 74 4.73 -11.57 -1.11
CA GLU A 74 5.55 -12.28 -2.09
C GLU A 74 4.88 -12.38 -3.46
N GLN A 75 3.57 -12.67 -3.46
CA GLN A 75 2.73 -12.79 -4.66
C GLN A 75 2.60 -11.49 -5.46
N LEU A 76 3.00 -10.34 -4.89
CA LEU A 76 2.93 -9.03 -5.51
C LEU A 76 4.32 -8.47 -5.87
N ARG A 77 5.41 -9.12 -5.46
CA ARG A 77 6.78 -8.62 -5.70
C ARG A 77 7.18 -8.61 -7.17
N TRP A 78 6.50 -9.40 -8.02
CA TRP A 78 6.70 -9.37 -9.48
C TRP A 78 6.40 -8.00 -10.10
N SER A 79 5.56 -7.19 -9.45
CA SER A 79 5.19 -5.84 -9.89
C SER A 79 6.16 -4.75 -9.43
N CYS A 80 7.28 -5.13 -8.81
CA CYS A 80 8.35 -4.24 -8.37
C CYS A 80 9.46 -4.20 -9.44
N PRO A 81 9.54 -3.17 -10.29
CA PRO A 81 10.58 -3.06 -11.30
C PRO A 81 11.95 -2.65 -10.73
N ARG A 82 12.99 -2.82 -11.55
CA ARG A 82 14.30 -2.19 -11.28
C ARG A 82 14.23 -0.66 -11.27
N MET A 83 15.04 -0.09 -10.38
CA MET A 83 15.17 1.34 -10.12
C MET A 83 15.46 2.17 -11.40
N TYR A 84 14.75 3.29 -11.58
CA TYR A 84 14.90 4.27 -12.67
C TYR A 84 14.84 3.73 -14.11
N ARG A 85 14.38 2.47 -14.31
CA ARG A 85 14.28 1.89 -15.65
C ARG A 85 13.01 2.28 -16.38
N HIS A 86 11.97 2.67 -15.65
CA HIS A 86 10.64 2.94 -16.20
C HIS A 86 10.09 4.26 -15.67
N LYS A 87 9.25 4.88 -16.52
CA LYS A 87 8.39 5.99 -16.11
C LYS A 87 7.37 5.53 -15.09
N PHE A 88 6.80 6.47 -14.35
CA PHE A 88 5.74 6.16 -13.40
C PHE A 88 4.60 5.42 -14.08
N ASN A 89 4.10 4.36 -13.45
CA ASN A 89 2.93 3.63 -13.90
C ASN A 89 2.00 3.37 -12.70
N PRO A 90 0.71 3.76 -12.78
CA PRO A 90 -0.23 3.64 -11.66
C PRO A 90 -0.63 2.19 -11.34
N TYR A 91 -0.29 1.22 -12.18
CA TYR A 91 -0.59 -0.20 -11.99
C TYR A 91 0.58 -0.99 -11.41
N LEU A 92 1.78 -0.40 -11.37
CA LEU A 92 2.94 -0.98 -10.71
C LEU A 92 2.95 -0.59 -9.24
N ARG A 93 3.35 -1.53 -8.38
CA ARG A 93 3.41 -1.33 -6.93
C ARG A 93 4.64 -0.51 -6.55
N LEU A 94 5.67 -1.17 -6.02
CA LEU A 94 6.86 -0.50 -5.50
C LEU A 94 7.80 -0.14 -6.66
N GLN A 95 7.89 1.16 -6.97
CA GLN A 95 8.68 1.67 -8.09
C GLN A 95 9.58 2.83 -7.66
N VAL A 96 10.68 3.02 -8.38
CA VAL A 96 11.55 4.18 -8.20
C VAL A 96 11.59 4.98 -9.49
N VAL A 97 11.26 6.26 -9.39
CA VAL A 97 11.19 7.17 -10.53
C VAL A 97 12.08 8.38 -10.30
N ARG A 98 12.45 9.03 -11.40
CA ARG A 98 13.20 10.29 -11.35
C ARG A 98 12.28 11.41 -10.85
N ARG A 99 12.84 12.42 -10.18
CA ARG A 99 12.05 13.55 -9.63
C ARG A 99 11.19 14.27 -10.68
N TYR A 100 11.64 14.36 -11.94
CA TYR A 100 10.87 14.99 -13.00
C TYR A 100 9.57 14.25 -13.35
N GLU A 101 9.40 12.99 -12.92
CA GLU A 101 8.14 12.23 -13.08
C GLU A 101 7.09 12.63 -12.03
N LEU A 102 7.46 13.40 -10.99
CA LEU A 102 6.53 13.77 -9.91
C LEU A 102 5.26 14.49 -10.41
N PRO A 103 5.30 15.47 -11.34
CA PRO A 103 4.08 16.07 -11.87
C PRO A 103 3.16 15.05 -12.54
N TYR A 104 3.74 14.13 -13.32
CA TYR A 104 2.99 13.06 -13.99
C TYR A 104 2.40 12.06 -12.99
N LEU A 105 3.13 11.71 -11.93
CA LEU A 105 2.63 10.91 -10.81
C LEU A 105 1.42 11.57 -10.16
N LEU A 106 1.48 12.87 -9.86
CA LEU A 106 0.37 13.59 -9.22
C LEU A 106 -0.86 13.69 -10.14
N GLN A 107 -0.67 13.65 -11.45
CA GLN A 107 -1.78 13.65 -12.42
C GLN A 107 -2.40 12.26 -12.57
N CYS A 108 -1.58 11.22 -12.74
CA CYS A 108 -2.04 9.89 -13.11
C CYS A 108 -2.22 8.93 -11.92
N GLY A 109 -1.75 9.30 -10.74
CA GLY A 109 -1.82 8.42 -9.58
C GLY A 109 -3.25 8.12 -9.12
N ALA A 110 -4.23 8.98 -9.44
CA ALA A 110 -5.64 8.71 -9.13
C ALA A 110 -6.16 7.45 -9.87
N LEU A 111 -5.49 7.04 -10.94
CA LEU A 111 -5.84 5.84 -11.71
C LEU A 111 -5.40 4.55 -11.04
N ALA A 112 -4.49 4.62 -10.05
CA ALA A 112 -4.02 3.44 -9.33
C ALA A 112 -5.16 2.73 -8.61
N THR A 113 -5.05 1.42 -8.47
CA THR A 113 -6.09 0.59 -7.84
C THR A 113 -6.28 0.89 -6.36
N TRP A 114 -5.25 1.43 -5.71
CA TRP A 114 -5.21 1.72 -4.28
C TRP A 114 -4.51 3.06 -4.03
N PRO A 115 -4.75 3.73 -2.88
CA PRO A 115 -3.95 4.88 -2.44
C PRO A 115 -2.43 4.68 -2.61
N ILE A 116 -1.73 5.72 -3.05
CA ILE A 116 -0.30 5.71 -3.33
C ILE A 116 0.47 6.35 -2.16
N CYS A 117 1.59 5.73 -1.80
CA CYS A 117 2.63 6.30 -0.95
C CYS A 117 3.75 6.92 -1.82
N VAL A 118 4.19 8.12 -1.51
CA VAL A 118 5.35 8.77 -2.14
C VAL A 118 6.42 9.01 -1.10
N VAL A 119 7.59 8.40 -1.28
CA VAL A 119 8.78 8.57 -0.43
C VAL A 119 9.77 9.45 -1.19
N ASP A 120 9.90 10.70 -0.76
CA ASP A 120 10.91 11.62 -1.29
C ASP A 120 12.10 11.63 -0.32
N VAL A 121 13.13 10.87 -0.68
CA VAL A 121 14.36 10.69 0.10
C VAL A 121 15.11 12.01 0.24
N ASP A 122 15.22 12.78 -0.85
CA ASP A 122 15.98 14.03 -0.86
C ASP A 122 15.35 15.07 0.08
N ARG A 123 14.02 15.05 0.24
CA ARG A 123 13.29 15.91 1.18
C ARG A 123 13.04 15.27 2.54
N SER A 124 13.43 14.00 2.73
CA SER A 124 13.09 13.22 3.94
C SER A 124 11.60 13.24 4.27
N THR A 125 10.76 13.22 3.23
CA THR A 125 9.30 13.27 3.36
C THR A 125 8.66 11.99 2.84
N VAL A 126 7.61 11.56 3.53
CA VAL A 126 6.74 10.48 3.05
C VAL A 126 5.32 11.03 3.06
N CYS A 127 4.63 10.89 1.94
CA CYS A 127 3.29 11.40 1.73
C CYS A 127 2.37 10.26 1.32
N MET A 128 1.13 10.28 1.79
CA MET A 128 0.07 9.38 1.28
C MET A 128 -0.89 10.20 0.43
N SER A 129 -1.43 9.57 -0.62
CA SER A 129 -2.65 10.07 -1.26
C SER A 129 -3.84 9.98 -0.29
N ALA A 130 -4.99 10.50 -0.73
CA ALA A 130 -6.24 10.35 0.00
C ALA A 130 -6.51 8.88 0.40
N PRO A 131 -7.14 8.63 1.56
CA PRO A 131 -7.50 7.28 1.99
C PRO A 131 -8.46 6.63 1.01
N TYR A 132 -8.58 5.30 1.05
CA TYR A 132 -9.35 4.52 0.06
C TYR A 132 -10.78 5.04 -0.15
N SER A 133 -11.47 5.42 0.93
CA SER A 133 -12.83 5.98 0.90
C SER A 133 -13.01 7.15 -0.08
N ARG A 134 -11.99 8.01 -0.17
CA ARG A 134 -11.93 9.15 -1.09
C ARG A 134 -11.22 8.79 -2.40
N HIS A 135 -10.17 7.97 -2.35
CA HIS A 135 -9.43 7.52 -3.54
C HIS A 135 -10.34 6.87 -4.56
N ARG A 136 -11.25 5.98 -4.14
CA ARG A 136 -12.22 5.31 -5.06
C ARG A 136 -13.08 6.32 -5.83
N ILE A 137 -13.45 7.44 -5.21
CA ILE A 137 -14.27 8.49 -5.82
C ILE A 137 -13.42 9.25 -6.84
N LEU A 138 -12.18 9.59 -6.48
CA LEU A 138 -11.24 10.26 -7.38
C LEU A 138 -10.90 9.39 -8.59
N LYS A 139 -10.69 8.09 -8.38
CA LYS A 139 -10.46 7.11 -9.44
C LYS A 139 -11.64 7.05 -10.42
N ARG A 140 -12.87 6.88 -9.91
CA ARG A 140 -14.07 6.87 -10.77
C ARG A 140 -14.20 8.14 -11.61
N ARG A 141 -13.91 9.31 -11.03
CA ARG A 141 -13.91 10.59 -11.77
C ARG A 141 -12.83 10.62 -12.85
N ALA A 142 -11.61 10.19 -12.53
CA ALA A 142 -10.51 10.14 -13.48
C ALA A 142 -10.79 9.15 -14.63
N ASP A 143 -11.37 7.99 -14.31
CA ASP A 143 -11.77 6.98 -15.31
C ASP A 143 -12.89 7.52 -16.21
N ALA A 144 -13.92 8.16 -15.64
CA ALA A 144 -15.00 8.79 -16.42
C ALA A 144 -14.48 9.91 -17.35
N GLN A 145 -13.53 10.73 -16.87
CA GLN A 145 -12.89 11.76 -17.69
C GLN A 145 -12.09 11.17 -18.85
N ARG A 146 -11.39 10.04 -18.64
CA ARG A 146 -10.67 9.36 -19.72
C ARG A 146 -11.63 8.82 -20.78
N VAL A 147 -12.79 8.31 -20.36
CA VAL A 147 -13.83 7.85 -21.29
C VAL A 147 -14.40 9.04 -22.07
N SER A 148 -14.77 10.14 -21.40
CA SER A 148 -15.22 11.37 -22.08
C SER A 148 -14.15 11.91 -23.04
N ALA A 149 -12.87 11.92 -22.68
CA ALA A 149 -11.80 12.35 -23.58
C ALA A 149 -11.66 11.49 -24.85
N ILE A 150 -12.00 10.20 -24.77
CA ILE A 150 -12.03 9.29 -25.93
C ILE A 150 -13.26 9.59 -26.82
N LEU A 151 -14.41 9.85 -26.19
CA LEU A 151 -15.69 10.03 -26.89
C LEU A 151 -15.87 11.44 -27.49
N GLU A 152 -15.44 12.47 -26.76
CA GLU A 152 -15.75 13.88 -27.02
C GLU A 152 -14.50 14.69 -27.45
N GLY A 153 -13.31 14.06 -27.44
CA GLY A 153 -12.03 14.72 -27.65
C GLY A 153 -11.41 15.28 -26.37
N PRO A 154 -10.14 15.72 -26.40
CA PRO A 154 -9.39 16.06 -25.19
C PRO A 154 -9.95 17.32 -24.51
N VAL A 155 -10.75 17.14 -23.46
CA VAL A 155 -11.10 18.21 -22.52
C VAL A 155 -9.99 18.33 -21.48
N THR A 156 -9.31 19.48 -21.42
CA THR A 156 -8.25 19.78 -20.43
C THR A 156 -8.82 19.94 -19.02
N LEU A 157 -9.08 18.83 -18.33
CA LEU A 157 -9.41 18.81 -16.91
C LEU A 157 -8.55 17.76 -16.20
N TYR A 158 -7.57 18.23 -15.42
CA TYR A 158 -6.66 17.40 -14.66
C TYR A 158 -7.23 17.13 -13.26
N VAL A 159 -7.59 15.88 -12.94
CA VAL A 159 -7.81 15.47 -11.55
C VAL A 159 -6.46 15.32 -10.87
N PHE A 160 -6.04 16.35 -10.15
CA PHE A 160 -4.81 16.30 -9.38
C PHE A 160 -5.01 15.52 -8.09
N LEU A 161 -4.14 14.53 -7.86
CA LEU A 161 -3.94 13.98 -6.54
C LEU A 161 -3.41 15.07 -5.63
N ARG A 162 -4.21 15.44 -4.62
CA ARG A 162 -3.66 16.11 -3.44
C ARG A 162 -3.00 15.04 -2.58
N THR A 163 -1.67 15.06 -2.50
CA THR A 163 -0.89 14.30 -1.52
C THR A 163 -0.59 15.21 -0.33
N PRO A 164 -1.45 15.26 0.70
CA PRO A 164 -1.08 15.95 1.92
C PRO A 164 0.19 15.30 2.51
N PRO A 165 1.06 16.07 3.20
CA PRO A 165 2.34 15.58 3.73
C PRO A 165 2.19 14.61 4.93
N VAL A 166 0.98 14.11 5.20
CA VAL A 166 0.68 13.36 6.42
C VAL A 166 0.54 11.88 6.09
N VAL A 167 1.62 11.14 6.29
CA VAL A 167 1.50 9.71 6.63
C VAL A 167 1.21 9.67 8.12
N PHE A 168 0.09 9.06 8.51
CA PHE A 168 -0.08 8.58 9.89
C PHE A 168 0.74 7.30 10.01
N TRP A 169 1.62 7.25 11.00
CA TRP A 169 2.59 6.17 11.14
C TRP A 169 1.91 5.08 11.95
N ILE A 170 2.19 3.83 11.59
CA ILE A 170 1.75 2.71 12.41
C ILE A 170 2.70 2.67 13.60
N VAL A 171 2.24 3.11 14.77
CA VAL A 171 3.07 3.21 15.99
C VAL A 171 3.79 1.88 16.28
N PHE A 172 3.10 0.76 16.05
CA PHE A 172 3.69 -0.56 16.27
C PHE A 172 4.86 -0.89 15.32
N VAL A 173 4.96 -0.28 14.13
CA VAL A 173 6.10 -0.50 13.23
C VAL A 173 7.40 -0.02 13.87
N CYS A 174 7.40 1.08 14.64
CA CYS A 174 8.57 1.54 15.37
C CYS A 174 8.95 0.60 16.52
N THR A 175 7.95 0.15 17.30
CA THR A 175 8.20 -0.82 18.40
C THR A 175 8.65 -2.17 17.86
N PHE A 176 8.18 -2.54 16.66
CA PHE A 176 8.60 -3.75 15.97
C PHE A 176 10.09 -3.70 15.58
N PHE A 177 10.66 -2.54 15.25
CA PHE A 177 12.09 -2.45 14.93
C PHE A 177 13.03 -2.61 16.12
N VAL A 178 12.54 -2.43 17.36
CA VAL A 178 13.38 -2.54 18.55
C VAL A 178 13.92 -3.97 18.72
N PRO A 179 13.10 -5.05 18.69
CA PRO A 179 13.60 -6.42 18.73
C PRO A 179 14.45 -6.80 17.51
N LEU A 180 14.19 -6.24 16.33
CA LEU A 180 14.94 -6.58 15.10
C LEU A 180 16.44 -6.28 15.24
N ILE A 181 16.80 -5.27 16.03
CA ILE A 181 18.20 -4.89 16.27
C ILE A 181 18.90 -5.90 17.17
N SER A 182 18.18 -6.46 18.13
CA SER A 182 18.68 -7.48 19.06
C SER A 182 18.82 -8.86 18.38
N LEU A 183 18.14 -9.09 17.26
CA LEU A 183 18.29 -10.31 16.47
C LEU A 183 19.65 -10.36 15.77
N THR A 184 20.15 -11.59 15.60
CA THR A 184 21.34 -11.84 14.78
C THR A 184 21.16 -11.28 13.37
N ILE A 185 22.25 -10.93 12.70
CA ILE A 185 22.22 -10.43 11.31
C ILE A 185 21.89 -11.56 10.32
N GLN A 186 21.64 -12.78 10.81
CA GLN A 186 21.22 -13.91 10.00
C GLN A 186 19.93 -13.59 9.26
N GLU A 187 19.95 -13.91 7.97
CA GLU A 187 18.87 -13.59 7.04
C GLU A 187 17.55 -14.26 7.44
N SER A 188 17.60 -15.54 7.83
CA SER A 188 16.45 -16.31 8.30
C SER A 188 15.80 -15.70 9.54
N ALA A 189 16.59 -15.24 10.52
CA ALA A 189 16.08 -14.64 11.74
C ALA A 189 15.33 -13.33 11.47
N ARG A 190 15.95 -12.42 10.67
CA ARG A 190 15.36 -11.11 10.38
C ARG A 190 14.17 -11.20 9.42
N MET A 191 14.25 -12.04 8.38
CA MET A 191 13.10 -12.30 7.49
C MET A 191 11.98 -13.02 8.22
N GLY A 192 12.29 -14.00 9.07
CA GLY A 192 11.30 -14.69 9.89
C GLY A 192 10.54 -13.72 10.79
N PHE A 193 11.25 -12.78 11.41
CA PHE A 193 10.64 -11.71 12.19
C PHE A 193 9.76 -10.81 11.31
N ILE A 194 10.24 -10.27 10.17
CA ILE A 194 9.40 -9.49 9.24
C ILE A 194 8.13 -10.26 8.83
N ASN A 195 8.24 -11.56 8.56
CA ASN A 195 7.11 -12.41 8.22
C ASN A 195 6.10 -12.53 9.37
N GLN A 196 6.54 -12.50 10.63
CA GLN A 196 5.63 -12.45 11.79
C GLN A 196 4.79 -11.16 11.80
N LEU A 197 5.37 -10.01 11.45
CA LEU A 197 4.60 -8.76 11.30
C LEU A 197 3.56 -8.87 10.19
N LEU A 198 3.96 -9.39 9.02
CA LEU A 198 3.05 -9.55 7.89
C LEU A 198 1.93 -10.53 8.22
N LEU A 199 2.24 -11.63 8.92
CA LEU A 199 1.27 -12.61 9.39
C LEU A 199 0.30 -12.01 10.41
N TYR A 200 0.79 -11.18 11.34
CA TYR A 200 -0.06 -10.47 12.30
C TYR A 200 -1.08 -9.58 11.58
N ILE A 201 -0.64 -8.76 10.62
CA ILE A 201 -1.53 -7.90 9.82
C ILE A 201 -2.52 -8.75 9.01
N GLU A 202 -2.07 -9.89 8.45
CA GLU A 202 -2.94 -10.82 7.75
C GLU A 202 -4.01 -11.46 8.65
N ASN A 203 -3.66 -11.86 9.87
CA ASN A 203 -4.62 -12.41 10.82
C ASN A 203 -5.68 -11.37 11.20
N MET A 204 -5.27 -10.12 11.43
CA MET A 204 -6.21 -9.01 11.65
C MET A 204 -7.11 -8.76 10.43
N ALA A 205 -6.55 -8.88 9.22
CA ALA A 205 -7.32 -8.75 7.99
C ALA A 205 -8.36 -9.88 7.84
N ARG A 206 -8.01 -11.13 8.18
CA ARG A 206 -8.95 -12.25 8.20
C ARG A 206 -10.05 -12.06 9.23
N ALA A 207 -9.72 -11.56 10.43
CA ALA A 207 -10.71 -11.22 11.45
C ALA A 207 -11.69 -10.14 10.95
N LEU A 208 -11.17 -9.10 10.28
CA LEU A 208 -12.00 -8.07 9.64
C LEU A 208 -12.93 -8.66 8.58
N ILE A 209 -12.42 -9.53 7.72
CA ILE A 209 -13.22 -10.22 6.70
C ILE A 209 -14.36 -11.01 7.32
N ILE A 210 -14.07 -11.83 8.33
CA ILE A 210 -15.07 -12.66 9.02
C ILE A 210 -16.13 -11.79 9.68
N TYR A 211 -15.73 -10.70 10.36
CA TYR A 211 -16.66 -9.76 10.99
C TYR A 211 -17.63 -9.18 9.95
N VAL A 212 -17.10 -8.68 8.83
CA VAL A 212 -17.89 -8.10 7.74
C VAL A 212 -18.81 -9.15 7.10
N GLN A 213 -18.35 -10.38 6.90
CA GLN A 213 -19.14 -11.47 6.33
C GLN A 213 -20.32 -11.85 7.24
N HIS A 214 -20.12 -11.94 8.55
CA HIS A 214 -21.21 -12.16 9.50
C HIS A 214 -22.26 -11.04 9.47
N SER A 215 -21.83 -9.78 9.29
CA SER A 215 -22.75 -8.65 9.10
C SER A 215 -23.46 -8.66 7.74
N ARG A 216 -22.93 -9.37 6.73
CA ARG A 216 -23.45 -9.41 5.35
C ARG A 216 -24.48 -10.54 5.11
N PHE A 217 -24.36 -11.66 5.81
CA PHE A 217 -25.06 -12.92 5.46
C PHE A 217 -26.19 -13.39 6.40
N GLY A 218 -26.66 -12.59 7.36
CA GLY A 218 -27.75 -13.03 8.24
C GLY A 218 -29.06 -12.27 8.05
N PRO A 219 -30.11 -12.86 7.44
CA PRO A 219 -31.49 -12.69 7.89
C PRO A 219 -31.82 -13.77 8.95
N LEU A 220 -32.51 -13.40 10.03
CA LEU A 220 -33.41 -14.37 10.67
C LEU A 220 -34.57 -14.62 9.68
N PRO A 221 -35.22 -15.80 9.69
CA PRO A 221 -36.28 -16.17 8.74
C PRO A 221 -37.48 -15.20 8.62
N THR A 222 -37.52 -14.14 9.42
CA THR A 222 -38.66 -13.23 9.60
C THR A 222 -38.48 -11.83 9.01
N GLU A 223 -37.31 -11.45 8.49
CA GLU A 223 -37.10 -10.09 7.96
C GLU A 223 -37.37 -9.99 6.45
N LYS A 224 -38.40 -9.21 6.10
CA LYS A 224 -38.83 -8.95 4.72
C LYS A 224 -37.77 -8.22 3.92
N SER A 225 -37.52 -8.73 2.72
CA SER A 225 -36.56 -8.29 1.72
C SER A 225 -36.64 -6.81 1.36
N SER A 226 -35.63 -6.03 1.75
CA SER A 226 -35.24 -4.78 1.09
C SER A 226 -33.72 -4.65 1.17
N ALA A 227 -33.05 -5.23 0.16
CA ALA A 227 -31.62 -5.49 0.15
C ALA A 227 -30.81 -4.37 -0.52
N THR A 228 -30.87 -3.13 -0.03
CA THR A 228 -30.03 -2.04 -0.58
C THR A 228 -29.27 -1.20 0.43
N LYS A 229 -29.46 -1.39 1.74
CA LYS A 229 -28.56 -0.86 2.79
C LYS A 229 -28.59 -1.84 3.95
N SER A 230 -27.48 -2.51 4.28
CA SER A 230 -27.45 -3.28 5.53
C SER A 230 -27.38 -2.29 6.69
N SER A 231 -28.51 -2.08 7.37
CA SER A 231 -28.58 -1.34 8.64
C SER A 231 -27.77 -1.99 9.77
N ARG A 232 -27.08 -3.11 9.49
CA ARG A 232 -26.42 -4.00 10.44
C ARG A 232 -24.90 -3.86 10.48
N PHE A 233 -24.27 -3.19 9.51
CA PHE A 233 -22.82 -2.98 9.52
C PHE A 233 -22.48 -1.55 9.95
N SER A 234 -21.81 -1.42 11.08
CA SER A 234 -21.22 -0.17 11.54
C SER A 234 -19.70 -0.27 11.50
N LEU A 235 -19.06 0.58 10.68
CA LEU A 235 -17.60 0.65 10.63
C LEU A 235 -17.02 1.05 12.00
N SER A 236 -17.72 1.92 12.74
CA SER A 236 -17.25 2.36 14.06
C SER A 236 -17.26 1.23 15.09
N GLU A 237 -18.29 0.37 15.09
CA GLU A 237 -18.36 -0.79 15.97
C GLU A 237 -17.37 -1.87 15.57
N CYS A 238 -17.24 -2.14 14.26
CA CYS A 238 -16.23 -3.07 13.74
C CYS A 238 -14.82 -2.68 14.18
N ARG A 239 -14.47 -1.39 14.05
CA ARG A 239 -13.17 -0.88 14.49
C ARG A 239 -12.98 -0.98 16.00
N LYS A 240 -14.04 -0.86 16.80
CA LYS A 240 -13.98 -1.06 18.27
C LYS A 240 -13.78 -2.54 18.61
N ALA A 241 -14.56 -3.42 18.01
CA ALA A 241 -14.50 -4.87 18.29
C ALA A 241 -13.15 -5.49 17.93
N LEU A 242 -12.46 -4.98 16.90
CA LEU A 242 -11.19 -5.51 16.43
C LEU A 242 -9.97 -4.67 16.87
N ASP A 243 -10.15 -3.71 17.79
CA ASP A 243 -9.09 -2.79 18.23
C ASP A 243 -8.37 -2.04 17.08
N LEU A 244 -9.13 -1.67 16.04
CA LEU A 244 -8.64 -0.93 14.87
C LEU A 244 -8.91 0.57 15.01
N GLN A 245 -8.66 1.14 16.18
CA GLN A 245 -8.90 2.58 16.44
C GLN A 245 -7.90 3.48 15.70
N SER A 246 -6.64 3.04 15.57
CA SER A 246 -5.64 3.76 14.79
C SER A 246 -5.96 3.73 13.29
N ASP A 247 -6.13 4.90 12.67
CA ASP A 247 -6.39 5.00 11.22
C ASP A 247 -5.29 4.37 10.38
N ALA A 248 -4.02 4.58 10.75
CA ALA A 248 -2.88 4.01 10.03
C ALA A 248 -2.91 2.48 10.06
N PHE A 249 -3.22 1.90 11.22
CA PHE A 249 -3.29 0.45 11.36
C PHE A 249 -4.53 -0.12 10.67
N PHE A 250 -5.68 0.52 10.84
CA PHE A 250 -6.92 0.17 10.14
C PHE A 250 -6.71 0.16 8.62
N HIS A 251 -6.06 1.18 8.05
CA HIS A 251 -5.79 1.23 6.60
C HIS A 251 -4.84 0.13 6.13
N ALA A 252 -3.84 -0.25 6.93
CA ALA A 252 -2.97 -1.38 6.61
C ALA A 252 -3.72 -2.72 6.66
N VAL A 253 -4.57 -2.92 7.67
CA VAL A 253 -5.42 -4.11 7.80
C VAL A 253 -6.43 -4.18 6.65
N LEU A 254 -7.08 -3.06 6.32
CA LEU A 254 -8.02 -2.97 5.20
C LEU A 254 -7.34 -3.25 3.86
N ALA A 255 -6.16 -2.67 3.64
CA ALA A 255 -5.34 -2.93 2.46
C ALA A 255 -5.03 -4.42 2.31
N ARG A 256 -4.66 -5.10 3.40
CA ARG A 256 -4.40 -6.54 3.39
C ARG A 256 -5.67 -7.36 3.22
N ALA A 257 -6.78 -6.96 3.84
CA ALA A 257 -8.08 -7.63 3.72
C ALA A 257 -8.58 -7.62 2.27
N ASP A 258 -8.47 -6.49 1.58
CA ASP A 258 -8.90 -6.35 0.19
C ASP A 258 -8.04 -7.17 -0.79
N LEU A 259 -6.77 -7.44 -0.46
CA LEU A 259 -5.95 -8.40 -1.22
C LEU A 259 -6.41 -9.85 -1.04
N ILE A 260 -6.99 -10.20 0.11
CA ILE A 260 -7.44 -11.56 0.45
C ILE A 260 -8.87 -11.80 -0.04
N ALA A 261 -9.74 -10.82 0.17
CA ALA A 261 -11.14 -10.80 -0.24
C ALA A 261 -11.40 -9.52 -1.05
N PRO A 262 -11.22 -9.57 -2.39
CA PRO A 262 -11.45 -8.43 -3.26
C PRO A 262 -12.83 -7.79 -3.05
N ASP A 263 -12.90 -6.47 -3.24
CA ASP A 263 -14.09 -5.63 -3.09
C ASP A 263 -14.63 -5.47 -1.66
N ILE A 264 -13.95 -6.03 -0.65
CA ILE A 264 -14.35 -5.80 0.75
C ILE A 264 -14.24 -4.33 1.14
N ALA A 265 -13.22 -3.62 0.66
CA ALA A 265 -13.06 -2.21 0.96
C ALA A 265 -14.16 -1.37 0.29
N GLU A 266 -14.53 -1.74 -0.94
CA GLU A 266 -15.65 -1.11 -1.64
C GLU A 266 -16.95 -1.30 -0.86
N PHE A 267 -17.24 -2.54 -0.43
CA PHE A 267 -18.42 -2.87 0.38
C PHE A 267 -18.50 -2.06 1.67
N ILE A 268 -17.39 -1.99 2.43
CA ILE A 268 -17.32 -1.26 3.71
C ILE A 268 -17.69 0.21 3.52
N TYR A 269 -17.15 0.85 2.47
CA TYR A 269 -17.38 2.27 2.25
C TYR A 269 -18.62 2.58 1.39
N SER A 270 -19.18 1.62 0.66
CA SER A 270 -20.46 1.78 -0.05
C SER A 270 -21.66 1.59 0.88
N SER A 271 -21.50 0.78 1.93
CA SER A 271 -22.58 0.41 2.86
C SER A 271 -22.62 1.26 4.13
N GLY A 272 -21.52 1.96 4.45
CA GLY A 272 -21.40 2.87 5.60
C GLY A 272 -21.82 4.31 5.31
#